data_AF-A0A945J5W2-F1
#
_entry.id   AF-A0A945J5W2-F1
#
_cell.length_a   1.000
_cell.length_b   1.000
_cell.length_c   1.000
_cell.angle_alpha   90.00
_cell.angle_beta   90.00
_cell.angle_gamma   90.00
#
_symmetry.space_group_name_H-M   'P 1'
#
loop_
_entity.id
_entity.type
_entity.pdbx_description
1 polymer ?
#
loop_
_entity_poly.entity_id
_entity_poly.type
_entity_poly.pdbx_seq_one_letter_code
_entity_poly.pdbx_strand_id
1 'polypeptide(L)'
;LAGVSALSPVVGTIKDESPAQAAGLQTGDRILKIENKEVLYWEQLQKVVHESPGQSLDFEVERSSGHIAHVSITPVSQKISDLFGDEENVGLIGISPLVRNIVLVKEGTPAEKAGIQKGDILLSVDGRTIFGWGDLKEAAIDKPGQELSFKVLRNGLEILTTLTPEAKIVKDIEGKSAEIGLLGIGMAGEMVKEKYGVFGAFKRASEETGRLIYLIAVSIKKMVMGSIPADSIGGPILIFQIYGEQAEQGFNELIRLTALLSINLGLLNLLPIPVLDGGHIFFFLIEILKGKPLSERTRERAQQVGLFMLLSLMVFAFYNDIMRIMT
;
A
#
# COMPACT_ATOMS: atom_id res chain seq x y z
N LEU A 1 11.38 -22.58 0.91
CA LEU A 1 11.48 -21.15 1.32
C LEU A 1 10.23 -20.79 2.14
N ALA A 2 10.32 -19.89 3.12
CA ALA A 2 9.26 -19.60 4.10
C ALA A 2 7.93 -19.11 3.50
N GLY A 3 7.96 -18.72 2.22
CA GLY A 3 6.83 -18.17 1.48
C GLY A 3 6.58 -16.70 1.81
N VAL A 4 5.80 -16.02 0.98
CA VAL A 4 5.36 -14.64 1.19
C VAL A 4 3.88 -14.66 1.55
N SER A 5 3.44 -13.87 2.53
CA SER A 5 2.03 -13.74 2.84
C SER A 5 1.34 -12.97 1.70
N ALA A 6 0.33 -13.58 1.09
CA ALA A 6 -0.46 -13.01 0.01
C ALA A 6 -1.95 -13.10 0.35
N LEU A 7 -2.76 -12.22 -0.22
CA LEU A 7 -4.18 -12.18 0.07
C LEU A 7 -4.90 -13.33 -0.65
N SER A 8 -5.77 -14.02 0.08
CA SER A 8 -6.62 -15.07 -0.46
C SER A 8 -7.58 -14.50 -1.53
N PRO A 9 -7.85 -15.21 -2.64
CA PRO A 9 -8.68 -14.71 -3.74
C PRO A 9 -10.18 -14.87 -3.42
N VAL A 10 -10.63 -14.33 -2.29
CA VAL A 10 -12.01 -14.40 -1.81
C VAL A 10 -12.72 -13.08 -2.06
N VAL A 11 -13.86 -13.16 -2.72
CA VAL A 11 -14.69 -12.02 -3.10
C VAL A 11 -15.36 -11.44 -1.85
N GLY A 12 -15.16 -10.15 -1.60
CA GLY A 12 -15.85 -9.39 -0.57
C GLY A 12 -16.99 -8.60 -1.18
N THR A 13 -16.75 -7.31 -1.41
CA THR A 13 -17.73 -6.40 -1.99
C THR A 13 -17.83 -6.63 -3.51
N ILE A 14 -19.05 -6.66 -4.02
CA ILE A 14 -19.37 -6.63 -5.45
C ILE A 14 -20.10 -5.32 -5.73
N LYS A 15 -19.57 -4.52 -6.65
CA LYS A 15 -20.16 -3.23 -7.02
C LYS A 15 -21.45 -3.46 -7.81
N ASP A 16 -22.45 -2.62 -7.57
CA ASP A 16 -23.67 -2.60 -8.37
C ASP A 16 -23.38 -2.26 -9.83
N GLU A 17 -24.16 -2.85 -10.73
CA GLU A 17 -24.06 -2.71 -12.18
C GLU A 17 -22.69 -3.14 -12.75
N SER A 18 -21.95 -3.97 -12.00
CA SER A 18 -20.64 -4.47 -12.43
C SER A 18 -20.74 -5.74 -13.29
N PRO A 19 -19.71 -6.04 -14.11
CA PRO A 19 -19.62 -7.31 -14.83
C PRO A 19 -19.72 -8.53 -13.92
N ALA A 20 -19.11 -8.48 -12.73
CA ALA A 20 -19.17 -9.59 -11.77
C ALA A 20 -20.58 -9.81 -11.23
N GLN A 21 -21.33 -8.74 -10.94
CA GLN A 21 -22.72 -8.84 -10.50
C GLN A 21 -23.60 -9.44 -11.61
N ALA A 22 -23.46 -8.95 -12.85
CA ALA A 22 -24.22 -9.42 -14.00
C ALA A 22 -23.96 -10.92 -14.29
N ALA A 23 -22.75 -11.40 -14.04
CA ALA A 23 -22.37 -12.79 -14.22
C ALA A 23 -22.80 -13.70 -13.04
N GLY A 24 -23.32 -13.14 -11.94
CA GLY A 24 -23.80 -13.91 -10.79
C GLY A 24 -22.71 -14.36 -9.82
N LEU A 25 -21.59 -13.64 -9.77
CA LEU A 25 -20.61 -13.80 -8.70
C LEU A 25 -21.23 -13.37 -7.36
N GLN A 26 -20.85 -14.03 -6.27
CA GLN A 26 -21.40 -13.77 -4.94
C GLN A 26 -20.30 -13.43 -3.94
N THR A 27 -20.66 -12.65 -2.92
CA THR A 27 -19.79 -12.39 -1.79
C THR A 27 -19.46 -13.68 -1.05
N GLY A 28 -18.18 -13.89 -0.75
CA GLY A 28 -17.65 -15.10 -0.14
C GLY A 28 -17.18 -16.15 -1.15
N ASP A 29 -17.40 -15.96 -2.45
CA ASP A 29 -16.86 -16.86 -3.47
C ASP A 29 -15.33 -16.84 -3.44
N ARG A 30 -14.72 -18.01 -3.51
CA ARG A 30 -13.27 -18.16 -3.69
C ARG A 30 -12.98 -18.42 -5.15
N ILE A 31 -12.19 -17.57 -5.78
CA ILE A 31 -11.75 -17.78 -7.17
C ILE A 31 -10.65 -18.84 -7.15
N LEU A 32 -10.88 -19.95 -7.87
CA LEU A 32 -9.93 -21.07 -7.98
C LEU A 32 -9.11 -20.98 -9.25
N LYS A 33 -9.75 -20.67 -10.38
CA LYS A 33 -9.09 -20.54 -11.69
C LYS A 33 -9.70 -19.43 -12.53
N ILE A 34 -8.88 -18.90 -13.43
CA ILE A 34 -9.31 -18.07 -14.55
C ILE A 34 -8.76 -18.70 -15.81
N GLU A 35 -9.62 -19.08 -16.73
CA GLU A 35 -9.28 -19.88 -17.91
C GLU A 35 -8.58 -21.20 -17.47
N ASN A 36 -7.35 -21.43 -17.95
CA ASN A 36 -6.53 -22.58 -17.60
C ASN A 36 -5.50 -22.28 -16.51
N LYS A 37 -5.58 -21.13 -15.83
CA LYS A 37 -4.61 -20.69 -14.83
C LYS A 37 -5.21 -20.76 -13.43
N GLU A 38 -4.52 -21.45 -12.52
CA GLU A 38 -4.86 -21.41 -11.10
C GLU A 38 -4.67 -20.01 -10.52
N VAL A 39 -5.61 -19.62 -9.67
CA VAL A 39 -5.58 -18.39 -8.91
C VAL A 39 -5.47 -18.77 -7.45
N LEU A 40 -4.28 -18.57 -6.90
CA LEU A 40 -3.99 -18.85 -5.49
C LEU A 40 -4.04 -17.57 -4.65
N TYR A 41 -3.86 -16.41 -5.27
CA TYR A 41 -3.73 -15.11 -4.61
C TYR A 41 -4.53 -14.03 -5.33
N TRP A 42 -4.99 -13.03 -4.59
CA TRP A 42 -5.75 -11.90 -5.11
C TRP A 42 -4.96 -11.12 -6.19
N GLU A 43 -3.66 -10.96 -6.02
CA GLU A 43 -2.80 -10.26 -6.97
C GLU A 43 -2.76 -10.94 -8.34
N GLN A 44 -2.85 -12.28 -8.38
CA GLN A 44 -2.91 -13.04 -9.64
C GLN A 44 -4.23 -12.80 -10.37
N LEU A 45 -5.35 -12.85 -9.64
CA LEU A 45 -6.67 -12.49 -10.14
C LEU A 45 -6.68 -11.08 -10.71
N GLN A 46 -6.21 -10.11 -9.92
CA GLN A 46 -6.17 -8.70 -10.31
C GLN A 46 -5.34 -8.51 -11.58
N LYS A 47 -4.15 -9.13 -11.67
CA LYS A 47 -3.29 -9.04 -12.84
C LYS A 47 -3.99 -9.55 -14.11
N VAL A 48 -4.58 -10.74 -14.06
CA VAL A 48 -5.25 -11.34 -15.22
C VAL A 48 -6.42 -10.47 -15.69
N VAL A 49 -7.22 -9.94 -14.75
CA VAL A 49 -8.37 -9.09 -15.06
C VAL A 49 -7.93 -7.74 -15.65
N HIS A 50 -6.90 -7.10 -15.07
CA HIS A 50 -6.38 -5.82 -15.55
C HIS A 50 -5.82 -5.91 -16.97
N GLU A 51 -5.15 -7.02 -17.30
CA GLU A 51 -4.54 -7.28 -18.61
C GLU A 51 -5.56 -7.71 -19.69
N SER A 52 -6.83 -7.93 -19.35
CA SER A 52 -7.84 -8.53 -20.25
C SER A 52 -9.10 -7.65 -20.49
N PRO A 53 -8.99 -6.33 -20.73
CA PRO A 53 -10.16 -5.50 -21.00
C PRO A 53 -10.91 -5.95 -22.26
N GLY A 54 -12.22 -6.15 -22.16
CA GLY A 54 -13.10 -6.56 -23.27
C GLY A 54 -13.00 -8.04 -23.66
N GLN A 55 -12.12 -8.82 -23.04
CA GLN A 55 -12.02 -10.26 -23.27
C GLN A 55 -12.88 -11.02 -22.26
N SER A 56 -13.80 -11.86 -22.72
CA SER A 56 -14.55 -12.76 -21.83
C SER A 56 -13.60 -13.77 -21.20
N LEU A 57 -13.62 -13.85 -19.88
CA LEU A 57 -12.82 -14.77 -19.08
C LEU A 57 -13.74 -15.76 -18.35
N ASP A 58 -13.42 -17.05 -18.38
CA ASP A 58 -14.11 -18.08 -17.59
C ASP A 58 -13.49 -18.19 -16.18
N PHE A 59 -14.31 -18.06 -15.15
CA PHE A 59 -13.91 -18.17 -13.75
C PHE A 59 -14.45 -19.46 -13.16
N GLU A 60 -13.57 -20.28 -12.59
CA GLU A 60 -13.95 -21.39 -11.73
C GLU A 60 -13.95 -20.89 -10.27
N VAL A 61 -15.11 -20.93 -9.60
CA VAL A 61 -15.30 -20.38 -8.26
C VAL A 61 -15.89 -21.41 -7.31
N GLU A 62 -15.38 -21.46 -6.09
CA GLU A 62 -15.97 -22.23 -5.00
C GLU A 62 -16.93 -21.33 -4.22
N ARG A 63 -18.21 -21.69 -4.23
CA ARG A 63 -19.25 -21.02 -3.44
C ARG A 63 -19.08 -21.33 -1.96
N SER A 64 -19.67 -20.52 -1.10
CA SER A 64 -19.71 -20.76 0.36
C SER A 64 -20.34 -22.11 0.77
N SER A 65 -21.17 -22.70 -0.10
CA SER A 65 -21.74 -24.04 0.07
C SER A 65 -20.76 -25.19 -0.24
N GLY A 66 -19.58 -24.89 -0.79
CA GLY A 66 -18.60 -25.87 -1.29
C GLY A 66 -18.86 -26.34 -2.73
N HIS A 67 -19.88 -25.81 -3.41
CA HIS A 67 -20.13 -26.12 -4.81
C HIS A 67 -19.20 -25.32 -5.75
N ILE A 68 -18.67 -25.97 -6.78
CA ILE A 68 -17.88 -25.32 -7.82
C ILE A 68 -18.82 -24.81 -8.91
N ALA A 69 -18.76 -23.52 -9.20
CA ALA A 69 -19.49 -22.88 -10.27
C ALA A 69 -18.54 -22.29 -11.32
N HIS A 70 -18.98 -22.27 -12.57
CA HIS A 70 -18.30 -21.56 -13.66
C HIS A 70 -19.04 -20.26 -13.97
N VAL A 71 -18.30 -19.17 -14.08
CA VAL A 71 -18.85 -17.83 -14.29
C VAL A 71 -18.04 -17.14 -15.37
N SER A 72 -18.66 -16.80 -16.50
CA SER A 72 -17.99 -16.04 -17.56
C SER A 72 -18.17 -14.54 -17.33
N ILE A 73 -17.07 -13.80 -17.20
CA ILE A 73 -17.08 -12.36 -16.92
C ILE A 73 -16.23 -11.65 -17.97
N THR A 74 -16.77 -10.58 -18.56
CA THR A 74 -16.01 -9.71 -19.47
C THR A 74 -15.59 -8.44 -18.72
N PRO A 75 -14.29 -8.22 -18.44
CA PRO A 75 -13.82 -7.00 -17.81
C PRO A 75 -14.11 -5.77 -18.67
N VAL A 76 -14.62 -4.71 -18.04
CA VAL A 76 -14.85 -3.43 -18.71
C VAL A 76 -13.57 -2.59 -18.61
N SER A 77 -13.14 -2.03 -19.73
CA SER A 77 -12.00 -1.10 -19.74
C SER A 77 -12.38 0.16 -18.96
N GLN A 78 -11.63 0.47 -17.91
CA GLN A 78 -11.75 1.71 -17.15
C GLN A 78 -10.37 2.32 -16.97
N LYS A 79 -10.34 3.65 -16.94
CA LYS A 79 -9.15 4.38 -16.55
C LYS A 79 -9.01 4.33 -15.04
N ILE A 80 -7.88 3.84 -14.56
CA ILE A 80 -7.48 3.99 -13.17
C ILE A 80 -6.26 4.89 -13.11
N SER A 81 -6.19 5.71 -12.07
CA SER A 81 -4.97 6.41 -11.71
C SER A 81 -4.21 5.54 -10.73
N ASP A 82 -2.92 5.32 -10.97
CA ASP A 82 -2.06 4.67 -9.99
C ASP A 82 -1.84 5.57 -8.74
N LEU A 83 -1.08 5.08 -7.75
CA LEU A 83 -0.70 5.84 -6.55
C LEU A 83 0.08 7.14 -6.86
N PHE A 84 0.41 7.37 -8.13
CA PHE A 84 1.17 8.50 -8.61
C PHE A 84 0.40 9.36 -9.62
N GLY A 85 -0.87 9.06 -9.87
CA GLY A 85 -1.73 9.86 -10.76
C GLY A 85 -1.52 9.56 -12.25
N ASP A 86 -0.67 8.59 -12.61
CA ASP A 86 -0.54 8.15 -13.99
C ASP A 86 -1.78 7.33 -14.36
N GLU A 87 -2.44 7.69 -15.46
CA GLU A 87 -3.65 7.02 -15.93
C GLU A 87 -3.30 5.80 -16.78
N GLU A 88 -3.77 4.63 -16.38
CA GLU A 88 -3.70 3.40 -17.17
C GLU A 88 -5.12 2.87 -17.45
N ASN A 89 -5.32 2.36 -18.66
CA ASN A 89 -6.54 1.62 -19.00
C ASN A 89 -6.37 0.17 -18.57
N VAL A 90 -7.24 -0.29 -17.67
CA VAL A 90 -7.25 -1.68 -17.20
C VAL A 90 -8.64 -2.28 -17.30
N GLY A 91 -8.72 -3.60 -17.41
CA GLY A 91 -9.97 -4.31 -17.23
C GLY A 91 -10.40 -4.30 -15.76
N LEU A 92 -11.68 -4.03 -15.50
CA LEU A 92 -12.30 -4.15 -14.17
C LEU A 92 -13.57 -4.97 -14.24
N ILE A 93 -13.78 -5.82 -13.22
CA ILE A 93 -15.01 -6.61 -13.04
C ILE A 93 -15.87 -6.16 -11.85
N GLY A 94 -15.40 -5.17 -11.07
CA GLY A 94 -16.16 -4.55 -9.99
C GLY A 94 -16.22 -5.36 -8.68
N ILE A 95 -15.13 -6.03 -8.31
CA ILE A 95 -15.01 -6.76 -7.05
C ILE A 95 -13.88 -6.20 -6.19
N SER A 96 -14.01 -6.37 -4.88
CA SER A 96 -12.98 -6.08 -3.88
C SER A 96 -12.77 -7.30 -2.98
N PRO A 97 -11.57 -7.48 -2.40
CA PRO A 97 -11.30 -8.63 -1.55
C PRO A 97 -12.09 -8.57 -0.25
N LEU A 98 -12.41 -9.75 0.30
CA LEU A 98 -13.03 -9.87 1.63
C LEU A 98 -12.01 -9.53 2.73
N VAL A 99 -12.12 -8.33 3.31
CA VAL A 99 -11.19 -7.80 4.31
C VAL A 99 -11.96 -7.21 5.49
N ARG A 100 -12.20 -8.03 6.51
CA ARG A 100 -12.98 -7.65 7.70
C ARG A 100 -12.33 -8.01 9.03
N ASN A 101 -11.18 -8.67 9.00
CA ASN A 101 -10.47 -9.05 10.22
C ASN A 101 -9.63 -7.87 10.70
N ILE A 102 -9.86 -7.42 11.92
CA ILE A 102 -9.12 -6.32 12.53
C ILE A 102 -7.77 -6.84 12.98
N VAL A 103 -6.71 -6.43 12.30
CA VAL A 103 -5.32 -6.86 12.57
C VAL A 103 -4.52 -5.82 13.34
N LEU A 104 -5.00 -4.58 13.36
CA LEU A 104 -4.39 -3.45 14.05
C LEU A 104 -5.48 -2.56 14.65
N VAL A 105 -5.26 -2.11 15.88
CA VAL A 105 -5.98 -1.01 16.50
C VAL A 105 -4.92 -0.07 17.05
N LYS A 106 -4.97 1.20 16.65
CA LYS A 106 -3.96 2.19 17.05
C LYS A 106 -4.35 2.82 18.40
N GLU A 107 -3.36 2.98 19.27
CA GLU A 107 -3.55 3.65 20.56
C GLU A 107 -4.03 5.10 20.41
N GLY A 108 -4.88 5.55 21.34
CA GLY A 108 -5.48 6.87 21.40
C GLY A 108 -6.64 7.12 20.42
N THR A 109 -6.93 6.18 19.52
CA THR A 109 -7.92 6.35 18.45
C THR A 109 -9.36 6.04 18.88
N PRO A 110 -10.39 6.50 18.13
CA PRO A 110 -11.78 6.17 18.42
C PRO A 110 -12.05 4.66 18.52
N ALA A 111 -11.38 3.84 17.71
CA ALA A 111 -11.53 2.39 17.77
C ALA A 111 -11.08 1.78 19.09
N GLU A 112 -9.94 2.22 19.63
CA GLU A 112 -9.48 1.77 20.94
C GLU A 112 -10.44 2.22 22.04
N LYS A 113 -10.89 3.48 22.01
CA LYS A 113 -11.85 4.03 22.98
C LYS A 113 -13.20 3.30 22.95
N ALA A 114 -13.63 2.86 21.77
CA ALA A 114 -14.81 2.02 21.57
C ALA A 114 -14.60 0.55 22.01
N GLY A 115 -13.40 0.19 22.47
CA GLY A 115 -13.07 -1.15 22.93
C GLY A 115 -12.92 -2.18 21.83
N ILE A 116 -12.74 -1.76 20.57
CA ILE A 116 -12.41 -2.64 19.44
C ILE A 116 -10.99 -3.19 19.65
N GLN A 117 -10.79 -4.47 19.36
CA GLN A 117 -9.54 -5.17 19.62
C GLN A 117 -9.00 -5.86 18.37
N LYS A 118 -7.69 -6.07 18.34
CA LYS A 118 -7.04 -6.95 17.37
C LYS A 118 -7.61 -8.36 17.50
N GLY A 119 -8.02 -8.94 16.37
CA GLY A 119 -8.67 -10.25 16.30
C GLY A 119 -10.18 -10.18 16.14
N ASP A 120 -10.80 -9.00 16.32
CA ASP A 120 -12.22 -8.80 16.03
C ASP A 120 -12.50 -8.94 14.53
N ILE A 121 -13.71 -9.38 14.19
CA ILE A 121 -14.21 -9.36 12.80
C ILE A 121 -15.31 -8.31 12.70
N LEU A 122 -15.11 -7.31 11.85
CA LEU A 122 -16.12 -6.28 11.61
C LEU A 122 -17.26 -6.84 10.76
N LEU A 123 -18.48 -6.88 11.30
CA LEU A 123 -19.65 -7.42 10.61
C LEU A 123 -20.48 -6.34 9.94
N SER A 124 -20.80 -5.27 10.68
CA SER A 124 -21.63 -4.18 10.16
C SER A 124 -21.38 -2.85 10.85
N VAL A 125 -21.70 -1.76 10.17
CA VAL A 125 -21.78 -0.40 10.73
C VAL A 125 -23.17 0.17 10.42
N ASP A 126 -23.91 0.61 11.44
CA ASP A 126 -25.31 1.08 11.34
C ASP A 126 -26.22 0.13 10.54
N GLY A 127 -26.04 -1.18 10.75
CA GLY A 127 -26.80 -2.22 10.05
C GLY A 127 -26.34 -2.49 8.61
N ARG A 128 -25.44 -1.69 8.02
CA ARG A 128 -24.81 -1.97 6.73
C ARG A 128 -23.69 -2.99 6.92
N THR A 129 -23.77 -4.13 6.24
CA THR A 129 -22.74 -5.17 6.27
C THR A 129 -21.43 -4.67 5.66
N ILE A 130 -20.30 -5.02 6.29
CA ILE A 130 -18.97 -4.65 5.83
C ILE A 130 -18.24 -5.88 5.32
N PHE A 131 -17.88 -5.89 4.03
CA PHE A 131 -17.05 -6.93 3.43
C PHE A 131 -15.65 -6.43 3.09
N GLY A 132 -15.44 -5.11 3.07
CA GLY A 132 -14.12 -4.55 2.88
C GLY A 132 -14.05 -3.05 3.08
N TRP A 133 -12.94 -2.46 2.65
CA TRP A 133 -12.66 -1.03 2.79
C TRP A 133 -13.66 -0.13 2.05
N GLY A 134 -14.19 -0.57 0.90
CA GLY A 134 -15.20 0.18 0.16
C GLY A 134 -16.47 0.39 0.99
N ASP A 135 -16.99 -0.68 1.58
CA ASP A 135 -18.18 -0.61 2.45
C ASP A 135 -17.93 0.24 3.69
N LEU A 136 -16.76 0.04 4.33
CA LEU A 136 -16.39 0.80 5.52
C LEU A 136 -16.22 2.30 5.23
N LYS A 137 -15.71 2.63 4.03
CA LYS A 137 -15.53 4.02 3.62
C LYS A 137 -16.86 4.75 3.63
N GLU A 138 -17.85 4.22 2.92
CA GLU A 138 -19.18 4.82 2.84
C GLU A 138 -19.95 4.76 4.18
N ALA A 139 -19.73 3.69 4.97
CA ALA A 139 -20.44 3.51 6.22
C ALA A 139 -19.92 4.41 7.35
N ALA A 140 -18.61 4.67 7.40
CA ALA A 140 -17.96 5.35 8.53
C ALA A 140 -16.90 6.41 8.14
N ILE A 141 -16.00 6.14 7.18
CA ILE A 141 -14.89 7.06 6.87
C ILE A 141 -15.42 8.37 6.26
N ASP A 142 -16.46 8.31 5.44
CA ASP A 142 -17.08 9.50 4.83
C ASP A 142 -18.03 10.24 5.81
N LYS A 143 -18.08 9.84 7.09
CA LYS A 143 -18.96 10.40 8.13
C LYS A 143 -18.17 10.88 9.38
N PRO A 144 -17.25 11.85 9.24
CA PRO A 144 -16.51 12.38 10.39
C PRO A 144 -17.45 12.99 11.44
N GLY A 145 -17.16 12.73 12.72
CA GLY A 145 -17.89 13.29 13.86
C GLY A 145 -19.27 12.70 14.16
N GLN A 146 -19.76 11.76 13.34
CA GLN A 146 -21.05 11.10 13.58
C GLN A 146 -20.85 9.88 14.48
N GLU A 147 -21.68 9.71 15.52
CA GLU A 147 -21.65 8.49 16.32
C GLU A 147 -22.32 7.35 15.53
N LEU A 148 -21.60 6.25 15.33
CA LEU A 148 -22.04 5.11 14.53
C LEU A 148 -22.02 3.84 15.38
N SER A 149 -22.95 2.92 15.11
CA SER A 149 -23.03 1.63 15.78
C SER A 149 -22.24 0.58 15.01
N PHE A 150 -21.18 0.06 15.64
CA PHE A 150 -20.34 -1.01 15.11
C PHE A 150 -20.76 -2.35 15.70
N LYS A 151 -20.92 -3.34 14.83
CA LYS A 151 -21.07 -4.74 15.22
C LYS A 151 -19.80 -5.50 14.88
N VAL A 152 -19.15 -6.04 15.91
CA VAL A 152 -17.96 -6.88 15.77
C VAL A 152 -18.20 -8.28 16.32
N LEU A 153 -17.57 -9.28 15.73
CA LEU A 153 -17.54 -10.64 16.25
C LEU A 153 -16.23 -10.86 16.99
N ARG A 154 -16.30 -11.15 18.29
CA ARG A 154 -15.15 -11.47 19.14
C ARG A 154 -15.35 -12.81 19.80
N ASN A 155 -14.45 -13.76 19.55
CA ASN A 155 -14.54 -15.12 20.12
C ASN A 155 -15.91 -15.81 19.90
N GLY A 156 -16.56 -15.53 18.77
CA GLY A 156 -17.89 -16.08 18.43
C GLY A 156 -19.09 -15.32 19.01
N LEU A 157 -18.87 -14.26 19.81
CA LEU A 157 -19.92 -13.41 20.34
C LEU A 157 -20.03 -12.11 19.55
N GLU A 158 -21.26 -11.73 19.17
CA GLU A 158 -21.53 -10.43 18.57
C GLU A 158 -21.52 -9.35 19.66
N ILE A 159 -20.63 -8.38 19.50
CA ILE A 159 -20.49 -7.22 20.37
C ILE A 159 -20.94 -6.00 19.58
N LEU A 160 -21.86 -5.23 20.16
CA LEU A 160 -22.24 -3.91 19.66
C LEU A 160 -21.46 -2.85 20.45
N THR A 161 -20.81 -1.94 19.72
CA THR A 161 -20.11 -0.81 20.30
C THR A 161 -20.44 0.47 19.52
N THR A 162 -20.30 1.62 20.15
CA THR A 162 -20.43 2.92 19.47
C THR A 162 -19.06 3.54 19.27
N LEU A 163 -18.87 4.13 18.09
CA LEU A 163 -17.61 4.75 17.71
C LEU A 163 -17.93 6.00 16.89
N THR A 164 -17.33 7.12 17.29
CA THR A 164 -17.40 8.39 16.57
C THR A 164 -16.10 8.62 15.80
N PRO A 165 -16.09 8.57 14.45
CA PRO A 165 -14.89 8.79 13.66
C PRO A 165 -14.33 10.19 13.91
N GLU A 166 -13.03 10.29 14.16
CA GLU A 166 -12.38 11.58 14.43
C GLU A 166 -12.14 12.33 13.11
N ALA A 167 -12.61 13.56 13.01
CA ALA A 167 -12.41 14.39 11.83
C ALA A 167 -10.92 14.67 11.62
N LYS A 168 -10.39 14.23 10.47
CA LYS A 168 -9.00 14.46 10.08
C LYS A 168 -8.92 14.95 8.65
N ILE A 169 -8.24 16.07 8.44
CA ILE A 169 -7.94 16.58 7.11
C ILE A 169 -6.72 15.84 6.56
N VAL A 170 -6.89 15.18 5.43
CA VAL A 170 -5.81 14.53 4.68
C VAL A 170 -5.67 15.23 3.35
N LYS A 171 -4.44 15.43 2.90
CA LYS A 171 -4.19 15.88 1.53
C LYS A 171 -4.03 14.65 0.66
N ASP A 172 -4.73 14.60 -0.47
CA ASP A 172 -4.50 13.58 -1.48
C ASP A 172 -3.15 13.80 -2.19
N ILE A 173 -2.85 12.90 -3.12
CA ILE A 173 -1.62 12.89 -3.92
C ILE A 173 -1.52 14.13 -4.84
N GLU A 174 -2.63 14.80 -5.13
CA GLU A 174 -2.74 16.05 -5.90
C GLU A 174 -2.73 17.30 -5.02
N GLY A 175 -2.63 17.15 -3.69
CA GLY A 175 -2.65 18.24 -2.72
C GLY A 175 -4.05 18.75 -2.36
N LYS A 176 -5.12 18.07 -2.81
CA LYS A 176 -6.50 18.42 -2.40
C LYS A 176 -6.75 17.95 -0.98
N SER A 177 -7.21 18.87 -0.14
CA SER A 177 -7.63 18.54 1.22
C SER A 177 -8.99 17.83 1.17
N ALA A 178 -9.06 16.63 1.72
CA ALA A 178 -10.27 15.88 1.99
C ALA A 178 -10.39 15.65 3.50
N GLU A 179 -11.58 15.88 4.05
CA GLU A 179 -11.90 15.53 5.44
C GLU A 179 -12.35 14.07 5.49
N ILE A 180 -11.74 13.28 6.37
CA ILE A 180 -12.12 11.89 6.60
C ILE A 180 -12.38 11.63 8.08
N GLY A 181 -13.20 10.62 8.36
CA GLY A 181 -13.37 10.03 9.69
C GLY A 181 -12.26 9.01 9.98
N LEU A 182 -11.30 9.39 10.83
CA LEU A 182 -10.26 8.50 11.33
C LEU A 182 -10.86 7.54 12.37
N LEU A 183 -10.80 6.24 12.09
CA LEU A 183 -11.25 5.19 13.01
C LEU A 183 -10.09 4.66 13.88
N GLY A 184 -8.92 4.46 13.27
CA GLY A 184 -7.76 3.85 13.92
C GLY A 184 -7.69 2.32 13.86
N ILE A 185 -8.41 1.69 12.91
CA ILE A 185 -8.34 0.25 12.66
C ILE A 185 -7.55 -0.07 11.39
N GLY A 186 -6.87 -1.21 11.38
CA GLY A 186 -6.35 -1.85 10.18
C GLY A 186 -7.06 -3.18 9.95
N MET A 187 -7.66 -3.36 8.77
CA MET A 187 -8.31 -4.60 8.36
C MET A 187 -7.46 -5.39 7.37
N ALA A 188 -7.46 -6.71 7.51
CA ALA A 188 -6.90 -7.64 6.55
C ALA A 188 -7.91 -8.73 6.20
N GLY A 189 -7.66 -9.42 5.09
CA GLY A 189 -8.39 -10.62 4.71
C GLY A 189 -7.68 -11.88 5.18
N GLU A 190 -8.17 -13.01 4.69
CA GLU A 190 -7.47 -14.28 4.84
C GLU A 190 -6.12 -14.22 4.10
N MET A 191 -5.05 -14.53 4.81
CA MET A 191 -3.70 -14.57 4.25
C MET A 191 -3.30 -16.01 3.95
N VAL A 192 -2.78 -16.25 2.76
CA VAL A 192 -2.24 -17.53 2.33
C VAL A 192 -0.74 -17.39 2.04
N LYS A 193 -0.01 -18.51 2.12
CA LYS A 193 1.45 -18.50 1.87
C LYS A 193 1.74 -18.77 0.40
N GLU A 194 2.28 -17.76 -0.26
CA GLU A 194 2.84 -17.88 -1.59
C GLU A 194 4.23 -18.52 -1.55
N LYS A 195 4.36 -19.72 -2.11
CA LYS A 195 5.62 -20.47 -2.09
C LYS A 195 6.31 -20.36 -3.44
N TYR A 196 7.57 -19.98 -3.40
CA TYR A 196 8.45 -19.93 -4.57
C TYR A 196 9.56 -20.98 -4.48
N GLY A 197 9.91 -21.57 -5.63
CA GLY A 197 11.20 -22.22 -5.82
C GLY A 197 12.34 -21.21 -5.88
N VAL A 198 13.60 -21.66 -5.91
CA VAL A 198 14.78 -20.76 -5.89
C VAL A 198 14.77 -19.74 -7.04
N PHE A 199 14.56 -20.20 -8.27
CA PHE A 199 14.48 -19.33 -9.45
C PHE A 199 13.26 -18.39 -9.39
N GLY A 200 12.11 -18.91 -8.99
CA GLY A 200 10.90 -18.11 -8.81
C GLY A 200 11.08 -17.01 -7.76
N ALA A 201 11.78 -17.31 -6.67
CA ALA A 201 12.07 -16.36 -5.62
C ALA A 201 13.00 -15.24 -6.09
N PHE A 202 14.03 -15.56 -6.88
CA PHE A 202 14.92 -14.56 -7.47
C PHE A 202 14.18 -13.62 -8.43
N LYS A 203 13.34 -14.19 -9.31
CA LYS A 203 12.50 -13.40 -10.23
C LYS A 203 11.55 -12.49 -9.45
N ARG A 204 10.81 -13.04 -8.48
CA ARG A 204 9.88 -12.28 -7.64
C ARG A 204 10.57 -11.17 -6.86
N ALA A 205 11.77 -11.44 -6.32
CA ALA A 205 12.58 -10.45 -5.62
C ALA A 205 13.03 -9.33 -6.55
N SER A 206 13.48 -9.66 -7.76
CA SER A 206 13.89 -8.67 -8.76
C SER A 206 12.73 -7.76 -9.19
N GLU A 207 11.55 -8.35 -9.42
CA GLU A 207 10.32 -7.61 -9.72
C GLU A 207 9.91 -6.70 -8.55
N GLU A 208 9.97 -7.20 -7.31
CA GLU A 208 9.68 -6.39 -6.12
C GLU A 208 10.67 -5.24 -5.95
N THR A 209 11.97 -5.49 -6.12
CA THR A 209 13.00 -4.47 -6.04
C THR A 209 12.80 -3.40 -7.10
N GLY A 210 12.52 -3.79 -8.35
CA GLY A 210 12.21 -2.84 -9.42
C GLY A 210 10.98 -1.99 -9.11
N ARG A 211 9.90 -2.62 -8.60
CA ARG A 211 8.70 -1.93 -8.14
C ARG A 211 9.03 -0.93 -7.05
N LEU A 212 9.75 -1.33 -6.00
CA LEU A 212 10.13 -0.44 -4.90
C LEU A 212 11.01 0.73 -5.38
N ILE A 213 11.97 0.48 -6.26
CA ILE A 213 12.80 1.53 -6.87
C ILE A 213 11.91 2.55 -7.60
N TYR A 214 10.96 2.10 -8.41
CA TYR A 214 10.00 2.97 -9.09
C TYR A 214 9.20 3.83 -8.11
N LEU A 215 8.59 3.20 -7.09
CA LEU A 215 7.79 3.93 -6.08
C LEU A 215 8.63 5.00 -5.38
N ILE A 216 9.86 4.68 -4.95
CA ILE A 216 10.73 5.62 -4.24
C ILE A 216 11.15 6.75 -5.19
N ALA A 217 11.54 6.45 -6.42
CA ALA A 217 11.94 7.46 -7.42
C ALA A 217 10.82 8.47 -7.71
N VAL A 218 9.59 7.99 -7.89
CA VAL A 218 8.42 8.86 -8.11
C VAL A 218 8.09 9.66 -6.85
N SER A 219 8.20 9.05 -5.66
CA SER A 219 7.99 9.76 -4.38
C SER A 219 8.99 10.90 -4.19
N ILE A 220 10.27 10.68 -4.50
CA ILE A 220 11.31 11.73 -4.50
C ILE A 220 10.96 12.83 -5.50
N LYS A 221 10.58 12.48 -6.74
CA LYS A 221 10.17 13.45 -7.77
C LYS A 221 9.02 14.33 -7.27
N LYS A 222 7.97 13.75 -6.70
CA LYS A 222 6.80 14.46 -6.19
C LYS A 222 7.10 15.33 -4.97
N MET A 223 8.00 14.89 -4.10
CA MET A 223 8.49 15.67 -2.97
C MET A 223 9.24 16.92 -3.45
N VAL A 224 10.12 16.78 -4.44
CA VAL A 224 10.83 17.93 -5.06
C VAL A 224 9.86 18.87 -5.76
N MET A 225 8.78 18.36 -6.35
CA MET A 225 7.71 19.16 -6.97
C MET A 225 6.77 19.82 -5.95
N GLY A 226 6.87 19.49 -4.65
CA GLY A 226 6.03 20.06 -3.58
C GLY A 226 4.66 19.41 -3.43
N SER A 227 4.36 18.33 -4.15
CA SER A 227 3.10 17.58 -4.02
C SER A 227 3.05 16.73 -2.74
N ILE A 228 4.21 16.32 -2.23
CA ILE A 228 4.34 15.61 -0.94
C ILE A 228 4.92 16.58 0.09
N PRO A 229 4.22 16.84 1.21
CA PRO A 229 4.71 17.70 2.29
C PRO A 229 6.09 17.26 2.83
N ALA A 230 7.00 18.21 3.01
CA ALA A 230 8.37 17.95 3.44
C ALA A 230 8.47 17.43 4.90
N ASP A 231 7.46 17.66 5.73
CA ASP A 231 7.31 17.10 7.09
C ASP A 231 7.00 15.60 7.09
N SER A 232 6.73 15.02 5.91
CA SER A 232 6.62 13.57 5.70
C SER A 232 8.00 12.88 5.61
N ILE A 233 9.09 13.63 5.55
CA ILE A 233 10.46 13.08 5.55
C ILE A 233 10.76 12.56 6.96
N GLY A 234 10.87 11.24 7.10
CA GLY A 234 11.33 10.60 8.32
C GLY A 234 12.82 10.80 8.53
N GLY A 235 13.21 11.22 9.73
CA GLY A 235 14.61 11.32 10.12
C GLY A 235 15.15 10.04 10.78
N PRO A 236 16.36 10.11 11.34
CA PRO A 236 17.02 8.96 12.00
C PRO A 236 16.24 8.40 13.19
N ILE A 237 15.49 9.23 13.92
CA ILE A 237 14.72 8.78 15.10
C ILE A 237 13.54 7.95 14.63
N LEU A 238 12.81 8.40 13.61
CA LEU A 238 11.69 7.63 13.07
C LEU A 238 12.15 6.29 12.50
N ILE A 239 13.30 6.26 11.81
CA ILE A 239 13.89 4.99 11.32
C ILE A 239 14.19 4.05 12.49
N PHE A 240 14.78 4.55 13.58
CA PHE A 240 15.07 3.74 14.76
C PHE A 240 13.79 3.18 15.41
N GLN A 241 12.73 3.98 15.53
CA GLN A 241 11.44 3.55 16.08
C GLN A 241 10.81 2.45 15.24
N ILE A 242 10.72 2.64 13.92
CA ILE A 242 10.17 1.64 12.98
C ILE A 242 11.01 0.36 13.04
N TYR A 243 12.34 0.49 13.15
CA TYR A 243 13.22 -0.67 13.28
C TYR A 243 12.96 -1.46 14.56
N GLY A 244 12.75 -0.78 15.69
CA GLY A 244 12.35 -1.41 16.95
C GLY A 244 11.01 -2.14 16.83
N GLU A 245 9.99 -1.48 16.29
CA GLU A 245 8.65 -2.06 16.09
C GLU A 245 8.69 -3.30 15.18
N GLN A 246 9.42 -3.24 14.06
CA GLN A 246 9.54 -4.37 13.13
C GLN A 246 10.36 -5.54 13.72
N ALA A 247 11.35 -5.25 14.58
CA ALA A 247 12.12 -6.29 15.26
C ALA A 247 11.25 -7.12 16.23
N GLU A 248 10.24 -6.50 16.86
CA GLU A 248 9.26 -7.20 17.70
C GLU A 248 8.29 -8.06 16.88
N GLN A 249 8.01 -7.67 15.63
CA GLN A 249 7.10 -8.41 14.73
C GLN A 249 7.73 -9.69 14.17
N GLY A 250 9.06 -9.76 14.09
CA GLY A 250 9.79 -10.96 13.73
C GLY A 250 10.99 -10.72 12.82
N PHE A 251 11.74 -11.80 12.60
CA PHE A 251 12.96 -11.75 11.78
C PHE A 251 12.68 -11.50 10.29
N ASN A 252 11.52 -11.95 9.78
CA ASN A 252 11.16 -11.77 8.37
C ASN A 252 10.86 -10.29 8.07
N GLU A 253 10.16 -9.64 8.98
CA GLU A 253 9.79 -8.23 8.96
C GLU A 253 11.04 -7.35 9.01
N LEU A 254 12.00 -7.71 9.87
CA LEU A 254 13.29 -7.05 9.96
C LEU A 254 14.07 -7.12 8.64
N ILE A 255 14.19 -8.31 8.02
CA ILE A 255 14.84 -8.46 6.71
C ILE A 255 14.17 -7.59 5.65
N ARG A 256 12.83 -7.57 5.62
CA ARG A 256 12.07 -6.76 4.67
C ARG A 256 12.32 -5.26 4.87
N LEU A 257 12.39 -4.80 6.12
CA LEU A 257 12.74 -3.41 6.43
C LEU A 257 14.18 -3.09 6.00
N THR A 258 15.15 -3.94 6.33
CA THR A 258 16.56 -3.77 5.93
C THR A 258 16.70 -3.71 4.41
N ALA A 259 15.97 -4.56 3.68
CA ALA A 259 15.95 -4.53 2.22
C ALA A 259 15.38 -3.20 1.69
N LEU A 260 14.26 -2.72 2.25
CA LEU A 260 13.67 -1.42 1.88
C LEU A 260 14.65 -0.27 2.12
N LEU A 261 15.29 -0.21 3.29
CA LEU A 261 16.27 0.82 3.63
C LEU A 261 17.50 0.77 2.74
N SER A 262 17.96 -0.43 2.39
CA SER A 262 19.11 -0.65 1.51
C SER A 262 18.81 -0.22 0.07
N ILE A 263 17.61 -0.53 -0.45
CA ILE A 263 17.15 -0.06 -1.77
C ILE A 263 17.08 1.47 -1.78
N ASN A 264 16.52 2.08 -0.73
CA ASN A 264 16.40 3.53 -0.62
C ASN A 264 17.78 4.21 -0.57
N LEU A 265 18.70 3.71 0.26
CA LEU A 265 20.06 4.23 0.34
C LEU A 265 20.80 4.09 -1.00
N GLY A 266 20.65 2.95 -1.68
CA GLY A 266 21.20 2.74 -3.01
C GLY A 266 20.66 3.74 -4.04
N LEU A 267 19.35 3.97 -4.06
CA LEU A 267 18.72 4.91 -4.99
C LEU A 267 19.11 6.37 -4.69
N LEU A 268 19.13 6.77 -3.41
CA LEU A 268 19.58 8.10 -3.00
C LEU A 268 21.04 8.34 -3.37
N ASN A 269 21.90 7.34 -3.20
CA ASN A 269 23.31 7.42 -3.59
C ASN A 269 23.50 7.56 -5.11
N LEU A 270 22.53 7.17 -5.93
CA LEU A 270 22.57 7.37 -7.39
C LEU A 270 22.10 8.76 -7.83
N LEU A 271 21.55 9.58 -6.94
CA LEU A 271 21.18 10.96 -7.28
C LEU A 271 22.40 11.79 -7.68
N PRO A 272 22.26 12.77 -8.59
CA PRO A 272 23.36 13.64 -9.05
C PRO A 272 23.73 14.70 -7.99
N ILE A 273 24.01 14.25 -6.77
CA ILE A 273 24.42 15.08 -5.64
C ILE A 273 25.93 14.92 -5.49
N PRO A 274 26.73 16.01 -5.60
CA PRO A 274 28.20 15.98 -5.66
C PRO A 274 28.97 15.13 -4.63
N VAL A 275 28.41 14.94 -3.43
CA VAL A 275 29.05 14.19 -2.33
C VAL A 275 28.66 12.71 -2.31
N LEU A 276 27.69 12.31 -3.13
CA LEU A 276 27.23 10.92 -3.29
C LEU A 276 27.86 10.28 -4.54
N ASP A 277 27.76 8.96 -4.66
CA ASP A 277 28.27 8.18 -5.79
C ASP A 277 27.72 8.68 -7.14
N GLY A 278 26.45 9.05 -7.19
CA GLY A 278 25.79 9.64 -8.35
C GLY A 278 26.31 11.03 -8.72
N GLY A 279 26.91 11.75 -7.77
CA GLY A 279 27.65 12.98 -8.04
C GLY A 279 28.87 12.75 -8.92
N HIS A 280 29.59 11.64 -8.70
CA HIS A 280 30.71 11.25 -9.56
C HIS A 280 30.23 10.90 -10.97
N ILE A 281 29.15 10.12 -11.08
CA ILE A 281 28.51 9.81 -12.37
C ILE A 281 28.12 11.10 -13.10
N PHE A 282 27.52 12.06 -12.39
CA PHE A 282 27.15 13.35 -12.94
C PHE A 282 28.36 14.17 -13.41
N PHE A 283 29.46 14.19 -12.65
CA PHE A 283 30.69 14.83 -13.08
C PHE A 283 31.26 14.18 -14.34
N PHE A 284 31.30 12.85 -14.43
CA PHE A 284 31.76 12.17 -15.64
C PHE A 284 30.86 12.47 -16.84
N LEU A 285 29.55 12.55 -16.65
CA LEU A 285 28.62 12.96 -17.71
C LEU A 285 28.94 14.37 -18.22
N ILE A 286 29.22 15.31 -17.32
CA ILE A 286 29.64 16.67 -17.70
C ILE A 286 30.99 16.63 -18.43
N GLU A 287 31.95 15.85 -17.97
CA GLU A 287 33.27 15.74 -18.59
C GLU A 287 33.19 15.17 -20.02
N ILE A 288 32.32 14.17 -20.24
CA ILE A 288 32.01 13.63 -21.57
C ILE A 288 31.44 14.71 -22.48
N LEU A 289 30.44 15.47 -22.02
CA LEU A 289 29.84 16.56 -22.80
C LEU A 289 30.81 17.71 -23.09
N LYS A 290 31.72 17.98 -22.15
CA LYS A 290 32.68 19.09 -22.21
C LYS A 290 33.98 18.71 -22.95
N GLY A 291 34.24 17.42 -23.15
CA GLY A 291 35.45 16.87 -23.75
C GLY A 291 36.73 17.11 -22.93
N LYS A 292 36.62 17.55 -21.68
CA LYS A 292 37.76 17.82 -20.79
C LYS A 292 37.39 17.64 -19.31
N PRO A 293 38.35 17.22 -18.46
CA PRO A 293 38.09 17.00 -17.04
C PRO A 293 37.64 18.29 -16.34
N LEU A 294 36.80 18.15 -15.32
CA LEU A 294 36.44 19.26 -14.45
C LEU A 294 37.63 19.65 -13.58
N SER A 295 37.79 20.94 -13.32
CA SER A 295 38.85 21.40 -12.43
C SER A 295 38.59 20.91 -10.99
N GLU A 296 39.65 20.57 -10.26
CA GLU A 296 39.56 20.12 -8.86
C GLU A 296 38.78 21.13 -8.01
N ARG A 297 39.06 22.43 -8.17
CA ARG A 297 38.34 23.51 -7.48
C ARG A 297 36.84 23.53 -7.75
N THR A 298 36.42 23.17 -8.97
CA THR A 298 34.98 23.08 -9.31
C THR A 298 34.34 21.90 -8.61
N ARG A 299 35.03 20.74 -8.58
CA ARG A 299 34.56 19.53 -7.92
C ARG A 299 34.46 19.73 -6.40
N GLU A 300 35.49 20.30 -5.78
CA GLU A 300 35.52 20.64 -4.35
C GLU A 300 34.38 21.56 -3.96
N ARG A 301 34.15 22.65 -4.72
CA ARG A 301 33.03 23.57 -4.45
C ARG A 301 31.69 22.87 -4.59
N ALA A 302 31.51 22.07 -5.63
CA ALA A 302 30.29 21.30 -5.83
C ALA A 302 30.06 20.31 -4.66
N GLN A 303 31.11 19.61 -4.22
CA GLN A 303 31.07 18.71 -3.06
C GLN A 303 30.71 19.46 -1.76
N GLN A 304 31.29 20.63 -1.50
CA GLN A 304 30.95 21.45 -0.34
C GLN A 304 29.48 21.89 -0.36
N VAL A 305 28.97 22.32 -1.53
CA VAL A 305 27.55 22.66 -1.69
C VAL A 305 26.68 21.41 -1.45
N GLY A 306 27.05 20.26 -2.01
CA GLY A 306 26.37 18.98 -1.79
C GLY A 306 26.32 18.58 -0.32
N LEU A 307 27.46 18.66 0.37
CA LEU A 307 27.58 18.36 1.79
C LEU A 307 26.72 19.30 2.64
N PHE A 308 26.76 20.61 2.35
CA PHE A 308 25.94 21.59 3.04
C PHE A 308 24.44 21.31 2.87
N MET A 309 23.99 20.97 1.66
CA MET A 309 22.61 20.58 1.40
C MET A 309 22.21 19.32 2.18
N LEU A 310 23.05 18.28 2.19
CA LEU A 310 22.78 17.05 2.94
C LEU A 310 22.71 17.28 4.45
N LEU A 311 23.64 18.06 5.01
CA LEU A 311 23.62 18.40 6.45
C LEU A 311 22.37 19.22 6.80
N SER A 312 21.99 20.16 5.94
CA SER A 312 20.76 20.96 6.14
C SER A 312 19.52 20.07 6.12
N LEU A 313 19.44 19.12 5.18
CA LEU A 313 18.35 18.16 5.11
C LEU A 313 18.32 17.23 6.33
N MET A 314 19.48 16.79 6.81
CA MET A 314 19.59 15.95 8.02
C MET A 314 19.11 16.69 9.27
N VAL A 315 19.51 17.95 9.43
CA VAL A 315 19.02 18.81 10.53
C VAL A 315 17.52 19.03 10.42
N PHE A 316 17.00 19.28 9.22
CA PHE A 316 15.57 19.44 8.97
C PHE A 316 14.78 18.17 9.31
N ALA A 317 15.25 17.00 8.88
CA ALA A 317 14.60 15.72 9.19
C ALA A 317 14.63 15.42 10.70
N PHE A 318 15.74 15.71 11.38
CA PHE A 318 15.84 15.58 12.83
C PHE A 318 14.90 16.54 13.58
N TYR A 319 14.77 17.78 13.09
CA TYR A 319 13.79 18.73 13.61
C TYR A 319 12.36 18.21 13.46
N ASN A 320 12.00 17.68 12.29
CA ASN A 320 10.68 17.09 12.06
C ASN A 320 10.41 15.90 12.99
N ASP A 321 11.41 15.04 13.22
CA ASP A 321 11.30 13.92 14.16
C ASP A 321 11.02 14.41 15.60
N ILE A 322 11.74 15.44 16.08
CA ILE A 322 11.52 16.01 17.42
C ILE A 322 10.12 16.60 17.53
N MET A 323 9.71 17.42 16.55
CA MET A 323 8.39 18.04 16.55
C MET A 323 7.29 16.99 16.62
N ARG A 324 7.43 15.90 15.86
CA ARG A 324 6.48 14.78 15.85
C ARG A 324 6.36 14.04 17.18
N ILE A 325 7.41 14.05 18.01
CA ILE A 325 7.36 13.42 19.36
C ILE A 325 6.71 14.38 20.37
N MET A 326 6.81 15.68 20.15
CA MET A 326 6.31 16.70 21.07
C MET A 326 4.85 17.14 20.81
N THR A 327 4.28 16.79 19.66
CA THR A 327 2.89 17.10 19.27
C THR A 327 2.09 15.84 19.01
#